data_AF-A0AA42WT64-F1
#
_entry.id   AF-A0AA42WT64-F1
#
_cell.length_a   1.000
_cell.length_b   1.000
_cell.length_c   1.000
_cell.angle_alpha   90.00
_cell.angle_beta   90.00
_cell.angle_gamma   90.00
#
_symmetry.space_group_name_H-M   'P 1'
#
loop_
_entity.id
_entity.type
_entity.pdbx_description
1 polymer ?
#
loop_
_entity_poly.entity_id
_entity_poly.type
_entity_poly.pdbx_seq_one_letter_code
_entity_poly.pdbx_strand_id
1 'polypeptide(L)'
;MAQQLDQRRSTAQPANTRRSVGRARRLPATSPSESQVTAHDITEMERLIRAETYRDVILTNPALVASAKQQIAHLIDDGEATLGQRLWHALLDQPHSFILACMTADDAEGRLLRSNNPFSTLIGERETSERVKTWRMAKARLSPKQT
;
A
#
# COMPACT_ATOMS: atom_id res chain seq x y z
N MET A 1 -71.30 9.60 19.73
CA MET A 1 -72.50 9.66 18.85
C MET A 1 -72.04 10.06 17.46
N ALA A 2 -72.58 9.38 16.43
CA ALA A 2 -72.72 9.73 15.00
C ALA A 2 -71.50 10.37 14.29
N GLN A 3 -70.79 9.71 13.37
CA GLN A 3 -71.18 9.31 11.99
C GLN A 3 -71.68 10.44 11.08
N GLN A 4 -71.22 10.37 9.81
CA GLN A 4 -71.75 10.95 8.57
C GLN A 4 -71.29 12.39 8.22
N LEU A 5 -71.00 12.75 6.97
CA LEU A 5 -70.98 12.02 5.70
C LEU A 5 -70.16 12.81 4.67
N ASP A 6 -69.48 12.05 3.83
CA ASP A 6 -68.96 12.38 2.51
C ASP A 6 -70.00 13.14 1.65
N GLN A 7 -69.58 14.16 0.90
CA GLN A 7 -70.06 14.32 -0.49
C GLN A 7 -69.26 15.33 -1.33
N ARG A 8 -68.92 14.82 -2.51
CA ARG A 8 -68.10 15.34 -3.61
C ARG A 8 -68.81 16.39 -4.46
N ARG A 9 -68.06 17.35 -5.00
CA ARG A 9 -68.19 17.98 -6.34
C ARG A 9 -66.81 18.53 -6.69
N SER A 10 -65.98 17.91 -7.55
CA SER A 10 -66.05 17.72 -9.01
C SER A 10 -66.26 19.02 -9.81
N THR A 11 -65.15 19.64 -10.22
CA THR A 11 -65.04 20.38 -11.50
C THR A 11 -63.63 20.17 -12.04
N ALA A 12 -63.56 19.42 -13.14
CA ALA A 12 -62.36 19.16 -13.94
C ALA A 12 -62.02 20.36 -14.84
N GLN A 13 -60.72 20.52 -15.16
CA GLN A 13 -60.12 20.86 -16.48
C GLN A 13 -58.67 21.37 -16.30
N PRO A 14 -57.80 21.34 -17.34
CA PRO A 14 -57.48 20.22 -18.22
C PRO A 14 -55.98 19.87 -18.21
N ALA A 15 -55.65 18.73 -18.81
CA ALA A 15 -54.30 18.24 -19.03
C ALA A 15 -53.45 19.19 -19.89
N ASN A 16 -52.23 19.48 -19.44
CA ASN A 16 -51.19 20.03 -20.31
C ASN A 16 -50.00 19.07 -20.37
N THR A 17 -50.06 18.19 -21.36
CA THR A 17 -49.02 17.29 -21.78
C THR A 17 -47.84 18.09 -22.34
N ARG A 18 -46.74 18.19 -21.59
CA ARG A 18 -45.42 18.48 -22.18
C ARG A 18 -44.49 17.30 -22.00
N ARG A 19 -44.36 16.54 -23.09
CA ARG A 19 -43.21 15.69 -23.38
C ARG A 19 -41.95 16.56 -23.31
N SER A 20 -41.00 16.18 -22.45
CA SER A 20 -39.60 16.54 -22.59
C SER A 20 -38.76 15.29 -22.38
N VAL A 21 -38.54 14.62 -23.52
CA VAL A 21 -37.33 13.91 -23.93
C VAL A 21 -36.26 13.66 -22.87
N GLY A 22 -36.09 12.37 -22.56
CA GLY A 22 -34.81 11.69 -22.34
C GLY A 22 -33.72 12.49 -21.64
N ARG A 23 -33.71 12.48 -20.30
CA ARG A 23 -32.48 12.68 -19.55
C ARG A 23 -31.62 11.43 -19.76
N ALA A 24 -30.85 11.41 -20.85
CA ALA A 24 -29.74 10.49 -21.03
C ALA A 24 -28.92 10.55 -19.74
N ARG A 25 -28.98 9.47 -18.98
CA ARG A 25 -28.15 9.26 -17.80
C ARG A 25 -26.73 9.19 -18.35
N ARG A 26 -26.00 10.32 -18.31
CA ARG A 26 -24.57 10.35 -18.58
C ARG A 26 -23.94 9.38 -17.58
N LEU A 27 -23.67 8.16 -18.03
CA LEU A 27 -22.68 7.31 -17.40
C LEU A 27 -21.39 8.14 -17.40
N PRO A 28 -20.69 8.30 -16.26
CA PRO A 28 -19.37 8.86 -16.32
C PRO A 28 -18.56 7.98 -17.27
N ALA A 29 -17.99 8.60 -18.30
CA ALA A 29 -16.96 7.96 -19.09
C ALA A 29 -15.88 7.55 -18.08
N THR A 30 -15.76 6.25 -17.82
CA THR A 30 -14.56 5.69 -17.21
C THR A 30 -13.48 5.76 -18.27
N SER A 31 -12.98 6.97 -18.51
CA SER A 31 -11.62 7.16 -19.02
C SER A 31 -10.72 6.34 -18.08
N PRO A 32 -9.79 5.52 -18.59
CA PRO A 32 -8.84 4.84 -17.72
C PRO A 32 -8.14 5.94 -16.94
N SER A 33 -8.31 5.99 -15.61
CA SER A 33 -7.58 6.96 -14.81
C SER A 33 -6.11 6.62 -15.03
N GLU A 34 -5.36 7.52 -15.67
CA GLU A 34 -3.92 7.53 -15.58
C GLU A 34 -3.59 7.33 -14.10
N SER A 35 -3.03 6.17 -13.76
CA SER A 35 -2.88 5.71 -12.38
C SER A 35 -2.07 6.76 -11.63
N GLN A 36 -2.74 7.63 -10.87
CA GLN A 36 -2.06 8.65 -10.09
C GLN A 36 -1.23 7.92 -9.03
N VAL A 37 0.08 8.18 -9.04
CA VAL A 37 1.00 7.65 -8.03
C VAL A 37 0.47 8.04 -6.64
N THR A 38 0.16 7.04 -5.82
CA THR A 38 -0.40 7.25 -4.50
C THR A 38 0.69 7.39 -3.44
N ALA A 39 0.34 7.89 -2.26
CA ALA A 39 1.25 7.89 -1.12
C ALA A 39 1.71 6.48 -0.74
N HIS A 40 0.83 5.48 -0.91
CA HIS A 40 1.16 4.07 -0.66
C HIS A 40 2.25 3.58 -1.61
N ASP A 41 2.17 3.93 -2.90
CA ASP A 41 3.19 3.58 -3.89
C ASP A 41 4.53 4.21 -3.54
N ILE A 42 4.53 5.48 -3.13
CA ILE A 42 5.75 6.18 -2.71
C ILE A 42 6.35 5.49 -1.48
N THR A 43 5.54 5.20 -0.45
CA THR A 43 6.02 4.52 0.75
C THR A 43 6.58 3.13 0.45
N GLU A 44 5.97 2.38 -0.46
CA GLU A 44 6.50 1.08 -0.86
C GLU A 44 7.81 1.23 -1.64
N MET A 45 7.91 2.19 -2.53
CA MET A 45 9.16 2.49 -3.24
C MET A 45 10.27 2.96 -2.29
N GLU A 46 9.95 3.72 -1.23
CA GLU A 46 10.91 4.06 -0.18
C GLU A 46 11.43 2.82 0.56
N ARG A 47 10.54 1.86 0.84
CA ARG A 47 10.93 0.59 1.45
C ARG A 47 11.82 -0.21 0.53
N LEU A 48 11.54 -0.24 -0.79
CA LEU A 48 12.39 -0.89 -1.78
C LEU A 48 13.78 -0.26 -1.82
N ILE A 49 13.89 1.06 -1.88
CA ILE A 49 15.19 1.77 -1.87
C ILE A 49 15.97 1.46 -0.58
N ARG A 50 15.29 1.40 0.57
CA ARG A 50 15.93 0.99 1.83
C ARG A 50 16.41 -0.46 1.77
N ALA A 51 15.59 -1.38 1.26
CA ALA A 51 15.97 -2.78 1.11
C ALA A 51 17.18 -2.96 0.18
N GLU A 52 17.25 -2.22 -0.93
CA GLU A 52 18.43 -2.17 -1.80
C GLU A 52 19.68 -1.70 -1.04
N THR A 53 19.55 -0.65 -0.23
CA THR A 53 20.68 -0.19 0.59
C THR A 53 21.10 -1.26 1.61
N TYR A 54 20.13 -1.88 2.30
CA TYR A 54 20.42 -2.93 3.27
C TYR A 54 21.11 -4.11 2.61
N ARG A 55 20.68 -4.51 1.40
CA ARG A 55 21.36 -5.53 0.59
C ARG A 55 22.83 -5.15 0.39
N ASP A 56 23.11 -3.93 -0.03
CA ASP A 56 24.48 -3.49 -0.30
C ASP A 56 25.34 -3.51 0.98
N VAL A 57 24.77 -3.14 2.13
CA VAL A 57 25.46 -3.26 3.43
C VAL A 57 25.68 -4.72 3.82
N ILE A 58 24.68 -5.60 3.67
CA ILE A 58 24.79 -7.03 4.00
C ILE A 58 25.82 -7.73 3.13
N LEU A 59 25.95 -7.34 1.85
CA LEU A 59 27.00 -7.86 0.97
C LEU A 59 28.41 -7.57 1.52
N THR A 60 28.60 -6.43 2.18
CA THR A 60 29.88 -6.07 2.82
C THR A 60 30.02 -6.59 4.26
N ASN A 61 28.91 -6.89 4.93
CA ASN A 61 28.89 -7.41 6.29
C ASN A 61 27.82 -8.51 6.46
N PRO A 62 28.11 -9.76 6.05
CA PRO A 62 27.14 -10.84 6.10
C PRO A 62 26.72 -11.26 7.52
N ALA A 63 27.52 -10.90 8.55
CA ALA A 63 27.21 -11.21 9.94
C ALA A 63 25.89 -10.55 10.42
N LEU A 64 25.44 -9.49 9.73
CA LEU A 64 24.14 -8.86 10.02
C LEU A 64 22.96 -9.83 9.86
N VAL A 65 23.05 -10.85 9.00
CA VAL A 65 22.01 -11.87 8.84
C VAL A 65 21.84 -12.67 10.13
N ALA A 66 22.95 -13.09 10.74
CA ALA A 66 22.93 -13.81 12.01
C ALA A 66 22.39 -12.94 13.15
N SER A 67 22.79 -11.66 13.21
CA SER A 67 22.27 -10.70 14.19
C SER A 67 20.75 -10.48 14.05
N ALA A 68 20.26 -10.34 12.81
CA ALA A 68 18.83 -10.19 12.53
C ALA A 68 18.04 -11.42 12.98
N LYS A 69 18.60 -12.61 12.70
CA LYS A 69 18.00 -13.87 13.12
C LYS A 69 17.90 -13.96 14.63
N GLN A 70 18.99 -13.63 15.35
CA GLN A 70 19.02 -13.66 16.80
C GLN A 70 18.01 -12.68 17.42
N GLN A 71 17.90 -11.46 16.89
CA GLN A 71 16.91 -10.49 17.38
C GLN A 71 15.48 -11.00 17.21
N ILE A 72 15.16 -11.59 16.06
CA ILE A 72 13.82 -12.14 15.85
C ILE A 72 13.58 -13.38 16.72
N ALA A 73 14.59 -14.24 16.91
CA ALA A 73 14.47 -15.41 17.77
C ALA A 73 14.07 -15.02 19.20
N HIS A 74 14.69 -13.98 19.76
CA HIS A 74 14.29 -13.44 21.07
C HIS A 74 12.82 -13.01 21.10
N LEU A 75 12.35 -12.28 20.08
CA LEU A 75 10.94 -11.88 19.99
C LEU A 75 9.99 -13.08 19.84
N ILE A 76 10.43 -14.16 19.19
CA ILE A 76 9.65 -15.39 19.05
C ILE A 76 9.53 -16.10 20.41
N ASP A 77 10.64 -16.22 21.12
CA ASP A 77 10.71 -16.87 22.44
C ASP A 77 9.87 -16.12 23.47
N ASP A 78 9.87 -14.78 23.41
CA ASP A 78 9.05 -13.92 24.26
C ASP A 78 7.56 -13.92 23.86
N GLY A 79 7.19 -14.54 22.73
CA GLY A 79 5.81 -14.58 22.23
C GLY A 79 5.35 -13.31 21.51
N GLU A 80 6.22 -12.32 21.36
CA GLU A 80 5.93 -10.97 20.83
C GLU A 80 6.15 -10.86 19.30
N ALA A 81 6.69 -11.90 18.66
CA ALA A 81 6.96 -11.86 17.23
C ALA A 81 5.68 -11.83 16.38
N THR A 82 5.57 -10.78 15.57
CA THR A 82 4.56 -10.62 14.50
C THR A 82 4.69 -11.71 13.43
N LEU A 83 3.64 -11.91 12.63
CA LEU A 83 3.67 -12.83 11.49
C LEU A 83 4.83 -12.51 10.52
N GLY A 84 5.05 -11.22 10.22
CA GLY A 84 6.14 -10.80 9.33
C GLY A 84 7.53 -11.14 9.89
N GLN A 85 7.74 -10.99 11.20
CA GLN A 85 8.98 -11.39 11.86
C GLN A 85 9.19 -12.91 11.78
N ARG A 86 8.15 -13.70 11.99
CA ARG A 86 8.24 -15.17 11.86
C ARG A 86 8.58 -15.61 10.42
N LEU A 87 8.01 -14.96 9.42
CA LEU A 87 8.37 -15.18 8.01
C LEU A 87 9.84 -14.84 7.75
N TRP A 88 10.30 -13.70 8.26
CA TRP A 88 11.71 -13.33 8.18
C TRP A 88 12.61 -14.34 8.87
N HIS A 89 12.25 -14.83 10.06
CA HIS A 89 13.05 -15.84 10.76
C HIS A 89 13.26 -17.10 9.92
N ALA A 90 12.22 -17.59 9.24
CA ALA A 90 12.31 -18.72 8.32
C ALA A 90 13.17 -18.40 7.08
N LEU A 91 13.06 -17.18 6.54
CA LEU A 91 13.84 -16.73 5.38
C LEU A 91 15.33 -16.57 5.72
N LEU A 92 15.68 -16.15 6.93
CA LEU A 92 17.07 -15.90 7.36
C LEU A 92 17.91 -17.18 7.49
N ASP A 93 17.29 -18.36 7.41
CA ASP A 93 17.98 -19.65 7.29
C ASP A 93 18.35 -20.04 5.84
N GLN A 94 17.90 -19.27 4.86
CA GLN A 94 18.17 -19.51 3.46
C GLN A 94 19.55 -18.96 3.04
N PRO A 95 20.09 -19.39 1.88
CA PRO A 95 21.33 -18.83 1.34
C PRO A 95 21.25 -17.30 1.21
N HIS A 96 22.35 -16.60 1.46
CA HIS A 96 22.37 -15.13 1.42
C HIS A 96 21.86 -14.55 0.10
N SER A 97 22.24 -15.14 -1.04
CA SER A 97 21.75 -14.72 -2.36
C SER A 97 20.22 -14.76 -2.46
N PHE A 98 19.58 -15.76 -1.84
CA PHE A 98 18.13 -15.91 -1.82
C PHE A 98 17.47 -14.85 -0.91
N ILE A 99 18.01 -14.63 0.29
CA ILE A 99 17.54 -13.57 1.21
C ILE A 99 17.55 -12.21 0.50
N LEU A 100 18.67 -11.89 -0.17
CA LEU A 100 18.86 -10.62 -0.86
C LEU A 100 17.94 -10.47 -2.08
N ALA A 101 17.64 -11.57 -2.79
CA ALA A 101 16.67 -11.57 -3.87
C ALA A 101 15.26 -11.28 -3.35
N CYS A 102 14.80 -12.03 -2.33
CA CYS A 102 13.47 -11.88 -1.76
C CYS A 102 13.21 -10.48 -1.21
N MET A 103 14.19 -9.87 -0.52
CA MET A 103 14.00 -8.54 0.06
C MET A 103 13.91 -7.41 -0.98
N THR A 104 14.44 -7.65 -2.19
CA THR A 104 14.45 -6.66 -3.30
C THR A 104 13.51 -7.01 -4.45
N ALA A 105 12.77 -8.12 -4.36
CA ALA A 105 11.82 -8.55 -5.38
C ALA A 105 10.67 -7.55 -5.57
N ASP A 106 10.33 -7.22 -6.82
CA ASP A 106 9.22 -6.32 -7.16
C ASP A 106 7.90 -7.08 -7.37
N ASP A 107 7.55 -7.91 -6.39
CA ASP A 107 6.31 -8.70 -6.37
C ASP A 107 5.59 -8.56 -5.01
N ALA A 108 4.45 -9.23 -4.87
CA ALA A 108 3.63 -9.15 -3.66
C ALA A 108 4.37 -9.68 -2.41
N GLU A 109 5.21 -10.71 -2.58
CA GLU A 109 5.98 -11.32 -1.50
C GLU A 109 7.10 -10.40 -1.02
N GLY A 110 7.84 -9.78 -1.96
CA GLY A 110 8.84 -8.78 -1.65
C GLY A 110 8.26 -7.56 -0.94
N ARG A 111 7.07 -7.08 -1.36
CA ARG A 111 6.36 -5.98 -0.67
C ARG A 111 5.99 -6.35 0.77
N LEU A 112 5.49 -7.57 0.98
CA LEU A 112 5.16 -8.08 2.30
C LEU A 112 6.41 -8.12 3.20
N LEU A 113 7.51 -8.69 2.71
CA LEU A 113 8.77 -8.79 3.46
C LEU A 113 9.32 -7.42 3.83
N ARG A 114 9.32 -6.45 2.90
CA ARG A 114 9.86 -5.11 3.14
C ARG A 114 9.11 -4.30 4.18
N SER A 115 7.83 -4.59 4.42
CA SER A 115 7.03 -3.90 5.43
C SER A 115 7.57 -4.09 6.85
N ASN A 116 8.27 -5.20 7.11
CA ASN A 116 8.78 -5.58 8.42
C ASN A 116 10.25 -6.04 8.37
N ASN A 117 11.05 -5.36 7.55
CA ASN A 117 12.42 -5.74 7.28
C ASN A 117 13.29 -5.63 8.56
N PRO A 118 13.91 -6.73 9.05
CA PRO A 118 14.61 -6.76 10.32
C PRO A 118 15.92 -5.97 10.32
N PHE A 119 16.47 -5.65 9.14
CA PHE A 119 17.70 -4.88 9.03
C PHE A 119 17.49 -3.38 9.33
N SER A 120 16.24 -2.92 9.39
CA SER A 120 15.92 -1.52 9.70
C SER A 120 16.40 -1.09 11.09
N THR A 121 16.35 -1.96 12.09
CA THR A 121 16.81 -1.69 13.46
C THR A 121 18.33 -1.85 13.59
N LEU A 122 18.93 -2.76 12.82
CA LEU A 122 20.37 -3.08 12.87
C LEU A 122 21.24 -2.08 12.14
N ILE A 123 20.80 -1.64 10.96
CA ILE A 123 21.52 -0.67 10.12
C ILE A 123 21.10 0.76 10.48
N GLY A 124 19.95 0.89 11.14
CA GLY A 124 19.45 2.13 11.71
C GLY A 124 18.39 2.83 10.86
N GLU A 125 17.57 3.62 11.56
CA GLU A 125 16.76 4.65 10.93
C GLU A 125 17.66 5.81 10.53
N ARG A 126 17.60 6.19 9.25
CA ARG A 126 18.41 7.30 8.76
C ARG A 126 17.93 8.62 9.38
N GLU A 127 18.84 9.57 9.52
CA GLU A 127 18.51 10.96 9.87
C GLU A 127 17.35 11.49 9.02
N THR A 128 16.59 12.46 9.55
CA THR A 128 15.45 13.07 8.86
C THR A 128 15.81 13.58 7.45
N SER A 129 17.02 14.12 7.29
CA SER A 129 17.59 14.57 6.01
C SER A 129 17.65 13.44 4.96
N GLU A 130 18.15 12.28 5.36
CA GLU A 130 18.26 11.08 4.54
C GLU A 130 16.90 10.46 4.25
N ARG A 131 15.96 10.50 5.20
CA ARG A 131 14.56 10.07 4.95
C ARG A 131 13.91 10.93 3.86
N VAL A 132 14.06 12.25 3.91
CA VAL A 132 13.55 13.17 2.87
C VAL A 132 14.20 12.88 1.52
N LYS A 133 15.50 12.58 1.50
CA LYS A 133 16.23 12.21 0.28
C LYS A 133 15.68 10.90 -0.32
N THR A 134 15.49 9.86 0.49
CA THR A 134 14.89 8.60 0.06
C THR A 134 13.47 8.81 -0.47
N TRP A 135 12.66 9.64 0.18
CA TRP A 135 11.32 9.99 -0.29
C TRP A 135 11.33 10.63 -1.68
N ARG A 136 12.23 11.62 -1.89
CA ARG A 136 12.38 12.29 -3.18
C ARG A 136 12.82 11.32 -4.27
N MET A 137 13.75 10.42 -3.96
CA MET A 137 14.18 9.37 -4.88
C MET A 137 13.02 8.41 -5.22
N ALA A 138 12.22 8.01 -4.23
CA ALA A 138 11.06 7.15 -4.44
C ALA A 138 10.03 7.79 -5.37
N LYS A 139 9.67 9.06 -5.11
CA LYS A 139 8.77 9.82 -5.98
C LYS A 139 9.32 9.96 -7.40
N ALA A 140 10.63 10.19 -7.56
CA ALA A 140 11.27 10.29 -8.87
C ALA A 140 11.25 8.96 -9.63
N ARG A 141 11.44 7.81 -8.96
CA ARG A 141 11.36 6.47 -9.59
C ARG A 141 9.95 6.12 -10.09
N LEU A 142 8.92 6.64 -9.43
CA LEU A 142 7.50 6.40 -9.80
C LEU A 142 6.96 7.42 -10.81
N SER A 143 7.65 8.55 -10.98
CA SER A 143 7.23 9.55 -11.95
C SER A 143 7.56 9.06 -13.36
N PRO A 144 6.62 9.12 -14.33
CA PRO A 144 6.93 8.77 -15.70
C PRO A 144 8.08 9.65 -16.20
N LYS A 145 9.10 9.03 -16.81
CA LYS A 145 10.14 9.78 -17.53
C LYS A 145 9.44 10.55 -18.64
N GLN A 146 9.33 11.86 -18.50
CA GLN A 146 9.01 12.72 -19.64
C GLN A 146 10.14 12.49 -20.65
N THR A 147 9.83 11.73 -21.70
CA THR A 147 10.74 11.42 -22.81
C THR A 147 10.38 12.32 -23.97
#